data_AF-A0A9X9S4K9-F1
#
_entry.id   AF-A0A9X9S4K9-F1
#
_cell.length_a   1.000
_cell.length_b   1.000
_cell.length_c   1.000
_cell.angle_alpha   90.00
_cell.angle_beta   90.00
_cell.angle_gamma   90.00
#
_symmetry.space_group_name_H-M   'P 1'
#
loop_
_entity.id
_entity.type
_entity.pdbx_description
1 polymer ?
#
loop_
_entity_poly.entity_id
_entity_poly.type
_entity_poly.pdbx_seq_one_letter_code
_entity_poly.pdbx_strand_id
1 'polypeptide(L)'
;MDYFSDSWCSLKWSRWAPLQNYNKELSNLSNTSGLYRIRPIQKDFLMYIGQTGRSLRERMGQLRIYTRSESEMPFNDPHTAAPSLWAWRDAEGWEFECSVASVEFNELTKRDSKQMREGFESYLLWRYRLEKGESTLCNFGRFHPQYFKSSSRSSGRRGDRLSEDEINISGGPSLPPLNLKGSPCNADWMDLDWKGPIPLTKGCGGDCGNSPGLYKIMFGDEVVYIGQSSSLKSRLNSHVNKNWEGDPEVAVCMTDVEIREYQLHEWENDLIAGFFSEYNRPPKYQFKNLE
;
A
#
# COMPACT_ATOMS: atom_id res chain seq x y z
N MET A 1 -14.53 -5.72 15.61
CA MET A 1 -13.65 -5.72 14.42
C MET A 1 -12.25 -6.09 14.87
N ASP A 2 -11.65 -7.12 14.29
CA ASP A 2 -10.36 -7.64 14.75
C ASP A 2 -9.24 -6.62 14.49
N TYR A 3 -9.34 -5.82 13.43
CA TYR A 3 -8.36 -4.75 13.12
C TYR A 3 -8.18 -3.62 14.16
N PHE A 4 -8.91 -3.62 15.27
CA PHE A 4 -8.65 -2.75 16.43
C PHE A 4 -8.07 -3.48 17.65
N SER A 5 -8.02 -4.81 17.61
CA SER A 5 -7.45 -5.66 18.64
C SER A 5 -5.98 -5.33 18.87
N ASP A 6 -5.52 -5.50 20.11
CA ASP A 6 -4.11 -5.38 20.50
C ASP A 6 -3.25 -6.55 19.99
N SER A 7 -3.89 -7.59 19.46
CA SER A 7 -3.29 -8.83 18.95
C SER A 7 -3.60 -9.10 17.47
N TRP A 8 -4.17 -8.10 16.77
CA TRP A 8 -4.56 -8.23 15.37
C TRP A 8 -3.40 -8.70 14.49
N CYS A 9 -3.66 -9.73 13.67
CA CYS A 9 -2.66 -10.37 12.81
C CYS A 9 -1.41 -10.85 13.58
N SER A 10 -1.59 -11.32 14.82
CA SER A 10 -0.53 -11.83 15.70
C SER A 10 0.56 -10.81 16.05
N LEU A 11 0.28 -9.52 15.88
CA LEU A 11 1.16 -8.42 16.29
C LEU A 11 0.74 -7.88 17.65
N LYS A 12 1.73 -7.52 18.48
CA LYS A 12 1.50 -6.82 19.76
C LYS A 12 1.35 -5.33 19.51
N TRP A 13 0.13 -4.89 19.21
CA TRP A 13 -0.19 -3.50 19.01
C TRP A 13 -0.28 -2.76 20.34
N SER A 14 0.21 -1.52 20.35
CA SER A 14 0.00 -0.61 21.47
C SER A 14 -1.47 -0.28 21.64
N ARG A 15 -1.84 0.18 22.84
CA ARG A 15 -3.07 0.96 23.01
C ARG A 15 -3.11 2.11 22.00
N TRP A 16 -4.31 2.48 21.60
CA TRP A 16 -4.53 3.68 20.81
C TRP A 16 -4.16 4.92 21.63
N ALA A 17 -3.46 5.85 20.99
CA ALA A 17 -3.02 7.11 21.58
C ALA A 17 -3.25 8.26 20.60
N PRO A 18 -3.76 9.43 21.04
CA PRO A 18 -3.92 10.60 20.17
C PRO A 18 -2.60 10.97 19.49
N LEU A 19 -2.62 11.21 18.19
CA LEU A 19 -1.40 11.54 17.43
C LEU A 19 -0.73 12.81 17.97
N GLN A 20 -1.51 13.76 18.49
CA GLN A 20 -1.03 14.99 19.12
C GLN A 20 -0.20 14.73 20.38
N ASN A 21 -0.51 13.66 21.12
CA ASN A 21 0.07 13.33 22.43
C ASN A 21 0.90 12.04 22.44
N TYR A 22 1.10 11.40 21.29
CA TYR A 22 1.83 10.14 21.13
C TYR A 22 3.11 10.04 21.97
N ASN A 23 3.94 11.09 21.97
CA ASN A 23 5.23 11.09 22.66
C ASN A 23 5.11 10.90 24.19
N LYS A 24 4.00 11.34 24.79
CA LYS A 24 3.75 11.17 26.23
C LYS A 24 3.22 9.78 26.52
N GLU A 25 2.30 9.30 25.68
CA GLU A 25 1.54 8.07 25.94
C GLU A 25 2.26 6.79 25.53
N LEU A 26 3.15 6.89 24.54
CA LEU A 26 3.92 5.81 23.94
C LEU A 26 5.44 6.07 24.02
N SER A 27 5.87 6.84 25.01
CA SER A 27 7.29 7.12 25.33
C SER A 27 8.11 5.83 25.52
N ASN A 28 7.49 4.76 26.03
CA ASN A 28 8.14 3.47 26.23
C ASN A 28 8.25 2.63 24.94
N LEU A 29 7.50 2.96 23.89
CA LEU A 29 7.63 2.36 22.57
C LEU A 29 8.78 3.08 21.86
N SER A 30 9.95 2.53 22.16
CA SER A 30 11.30 3.00 21.88
C SER A 30 11.60 3.07 20.37
N ASN A 31 12.79 3.60 20.04
CA ASN A 31 13.32 3.91 18.72
C ASN A 31 13.49 2.71 17.76
N THR A 32 12.48 1.85 17.68
CA THR A 32 12.44 0.60 16.93
C THR A 32 11.71 0.78 15.61
N SER A 33 12.03 -0.10 14.67
CA SER A 33 11.29 -0.28 13.43
C SER A 33 9.99 -1.06 13.68
N GLY A 34 9.06 -0.96 12.74
CA GLY A 34 7.80 -1.68 12.86
C GLY A 34 6.68 -1.10 12.01
N LEU A 35 5.46 -1.38 12.43
CA LEU A 35 4.22 -1.05 11.75
C LEU A 35 3.37 -0.12 12.61
N TYR A 36 2.52 0.67 11.97
CA TYR A 36 1.60 1.57 12.61
C TYR A 36 0.29 1.64 11.85
N ARG A 37 -0.78 1.93 12.59
CA ARG A 37 -2.13 2.12 12.07
C ARG A 37 -2.74 3.37 12.66
N ILE A 38 -3.60 4.03 11.89
CA ILE A 38 -4.21 5.32 12.21
C ILE A 38 -5.71 5.21 12.02
N ARG A 39 -6.47 5.78 12.93
CA ARG A 39 -7.92 5.95 12.79
C ARG A 39 -8.35 7.34 13.23
N PRO A 40 -9.51 7.83 12.77
CA PRO A 40 -10.14 8.98 13.41
C PRO A 40 -10.65 8.57 14.79
N ILE A 41 -10.58 9.49 15.75
CA ILE A 41 -11.07 9.26 17.11
C ILE A 41 -12.57 8.94 17.06
N GLN A 42 -12.99 7.92 17.82
CA GLN A 42 -14.40 7.47 17.91
C GLN A 42 -15.02 6.97 16.59
N LYS A 43 -14.22 6.65 15.57
CA LYS A 43 -14.68 6.04 14.31
C LYS A 43 -14.22 4.59 14.22
N ASP A 44 -14.95 3.81 13.43
CA ASP A 44 -14.81 2.35 13.32
C ASP A 44 -14.11 1.88 12.03
N PHE A 45 -13.16 2.67 11.55
CA PHE A 45 -12.37 2.37 10.35
C PHE A 45 -10.94 2.92 10.46
N LEU A 46 -10.03 2.41 9.63
CA LEU A 46 -8.65 2.88 9.57
C LEU A 46 -8.47 3.91 8.46
N MET A 47 -7.77 5.00 8.78
CA MET A 47 -7.32 5.99 7.80
C MET A 47 -6.11 5.49 7.02
N TYR A 48 -5.19 4.82 7.71
CA TYR A 48 -3.90 4.50 7.14
C TYR A 48 -3.23 3.35 7.90
N ILE A 49 -2.55 2.48 7.18
CA ILE A 49 -1.61 1.50 7.72
C ILE A 49 -0.25 1.78 7.07
N GLY A 50 0.81 1.72 7.85
CA GLY A 50 2.16 2.00 7.38
C GLY A 50 3.24 1.20 8.10
N GLN A 51 4.45 1.22 7.52
CA GLN A 51 5.66 0.72 8.18
C GLN A 51 6.77 1.77 8.23
N THR A 52 7.75 1.51 9.09
CA THR A 52 9.01 2.26 9.10
C THR A 52 10.17 1.34 9.47
N GLY A 53 11.26 1.42 8.71
CA GLY A 53 12.57 0.86 9.09
C GLY A 53 13.39 1.76 10.00
N ARG A 54 12.91 2.99 10.25
CA ARG A 54 13.46 3.93 11.24
C ARG A 54 12.69 3.78 12.56
N SER A 55 12.80 4.77 13.43
CA SER A 55 12.03 4.84 14.68
C SER A 55 10.53 5.08 14.41
N LEU A 56 9.66 4.25 15.00
CA LEU A 56 8.21 4.48 15.09
C LEU A 56 7.90 5.86 15.70
N ARG A 57 8.66 6.28 16.71
CA ARG A 57 8.53 7.61 17.31
C ARG A 57 8.83 8.73 16.30
N GLU A 58 9.92 8.61 15.55
CA GLU A 58 10.27 9.59 14.50
C GLU A 58 9.15 9.65 13.46
N ARG A 59 8.64 8.48 13.03
CA ARG A 59 7.58 8.38 12.03
C ARG A 59 6.28 9.06 12.49
N MET A 60 5.87 8.85 13.75
CA MET A 60 4.70 9.51 14.32
C MET A 60 4.92 11.02 14.45
N GLY A 61 6.11 11.45 14.86
CA GLY A 61 6.49 12.86 14.90
C GLY A 61 6.43 13.55 13.53
N GLN A 62 6.86 12.87 12.47
CA GLN A 62 6.77 13.35 11.09
C GLN A 62 5.32 13.44 10.62
N LEU A 63 4.48 12.49 11.00
CA LEU A 63 3.09 12.48 10.60
C LEU A 63 2.31 13.65 11.22
N ARG A 64 2.58 13.99 12.49
CA ARG A 64 1.97 15.15 13.21
C ARG A 64 2.11 16.48 12.50
N ILE A 65 2.93 16.58 11.45
CA ILE A 65 3.00 17.77 10.60
C ILE A 65 1.62 18.15 10.04
N TYR A 66 0.68 17.20 9.91
CA TYR A 66 -0.71 17.49 9.54
C TYR A 66 -1.40 18.48 10.47
N THR A 67 -0.93 18.67 11.71
CA THR A 67 -1.54 19.62 12.65
C THR A 67 -0.91 21.01 12.65
N ARG A 68 0.18 21.24 11.91
CA ARG A 68 1.00 22.45 12.06
C ARG A 68 0.36 23.73 11.52
N SER A 69 -0.50 23.61 10.53
CA SER A 69 -1.23 24.73 9.94
C SER A 69 -2.68 24.33 9.77
N GLU A 70 -3.59 25.24 10.09
CA GLU A 70 -5.03 25.07 9.83
C GLU A 70 -5.38 25.45 8.39
N SER A 71 -4.69 26.43 7.81
CA SER A 71 -5.01 26.96 6.48
C SER A 71 -4.16 26.39 5.34
N GLU A 72 -3.05 25.70 5.63
CA GLU A 72 -2.12 25.24 4.60
C GLU A 72 -1.85 23.74 4.70
N MET A 73 -2.17 23.00 3.64
CA MET A 73 -1.87 21.58 3.53
C MET A 73 -0.34 21.34 3.51
N PRO A 74 0.18 20.42 4.34
CA PRO A 74 1.61 20.10 4.33
C PRO A 74 2.02 19.38 3.04
N PHE A 75 3.31 19.43 2.69
CA PHE A 75 3.86 18.61 1.61
C PHE A 75 3.80 17.11 1.96
N ASN A 76 3.89 16.26 0.93
CA ASN A 76 3.88 14.80 1.12
C ASN A 76 5.21 14.23 1.65
N ASP A 77 6.23 15.06 1.86
CA ASP A 77 7.45 14.74 2.59
C ASP A 77 7.50 15.50 3.93
N PRO A 78 8.04 14.91 5.01
CA PRO A 78 8.68 13.60 5.09
C PRO A 78 7.69 12.41 5.18
N HIS A 79 6.37 12.67 5.16
CA HIS A 79 5.35 11.64 5.31
C HIS A 79 4.21 11.78 4.31
N THR A 80 4.02 10.76 3.48
CA THR A 80 3.07 10.76 2.35
C THR A 80 1.61 10.88 2.76
N ALA A 81 1.23 10.32 3.93
CA ALA A 81 -0.11 10.42 4.49
C ALA A 81 -0.44 11.77 5.19
N ALA A 82 0.55 12.61 5.54
CA ALA A 82 0.29 13.85 6.28
C ALA A 82 -0.67 14.81 5.56
N PRO A 83 -0.53 15.11 4.25
CA PRO A 83 -1.53 15.90 3.51
C PRO A 83 -2.92 15.25 3.50
N SER A 84 -3.03 13.93 3.49
CA SER A 84 -4.32 13.24 3.51
C SER A 84 -5.03 13.44 4.84
N LEU A 85 -4.34 13.24 5.97
CA LEU A 85 -4.91 13.51 7.28
C LEU A 85 -5.29 14.98 7.47
N TRP A 86 -4.48 15.90 6.92
CA TRP A 86 -4.82 17.32 6.92
C TRP A 86 -6.15 17.59 6.19
N ALA A 87 -6.35 17.03 4.99
CA ALA A 87 -7.56 17.26 4.20
C ALA A 87 -8.82 16.76 4.91
N TRP A 88 -8.77 15.56 5.52
CA TRP A 88 -9.87 15.01 6.31
C TRP A 88 -10.13 15.82 7.59
N ARG A 89 -9.09 16.35 8.24
CA ARG A 89 -9.27 17.24 9.38
C ARG A 89 -9.92 18.56 8.97
N ASP A 90 -9.46 19.16 7.88
CA ASP A 90 -9.98 20.44 7.39
C ASP A 90 -11.45 20.31 6.93
N ALA A 91 -11.77 19.24 6.20
CA ALA A 91 -13.11 19.01 5.69
C ALA A 91 -14.11 18.58 6.78
N GLU A 92 -13.71 17.67 7.66
CA GLU A 92 -14.63 16.96 8.56
C GLU A 92 -14.39 17.24 10.05
N GLY A 93 -13.39 18.06 10.38
CA GLY A 93 -13.01 18.33 11.77
C GLY A 93 -12.40 17.13 12.50
N TRP A 94 -11.95 16.09 11.78
CA TRP A 94 -11.47 14.86 12.41
C TRP A 94 -10.13 15.03 13.12
N GLU A 95 -10.05 14.46 14.32
CA GLU A 95 -8.81 14.19 15.02
C GLU A 95 -8.45 12.72 14.93
N PHE A 96 -7.16 12.41 15.05
CA PHE A 96 -6.64 11.08 14.77
C PHE A 96 -5.83 10.52 15.92
N GLU A 97 -5.92 9.20 16.10
CA GLU A 97 -5.11 8.43 17.01
C GLU A 97 -4.35 7.32 16.26
N CYS A 98 -3.26 6.86 16.86
CA CYS A 98 -2.44 5.80 16.29
C CYS A 98 -2.19 4.66 17.29
N SER A 99 -1.88 3.51 16.72
CA SER A 99 -1.45 2.32 17.43
C SER A 99 -0.27 1.73 16.65
N VAL A 100 0.76 1.28 17.36
CA VAL A 100 2.03 0.84 16.76
C VAL A 100 2.39 -0.56 17.22
N ALA A 101 3.09 -1.30 16.38
CA ALA A 101 3.64 -2.62 16.69
C ALA A 101 5.12 -2.65 16.28
N SER A 102 6.01 -2.84 17.26
CA SER A 102 7.44 -3.02 16.99
C SER A 102 7.69 -4.38 16.34
N VAL A 103 8.42 -4.38 15.22
CA VAL A 103 8.80 -5.60 14.49
C VAL A 103 10.24 -5.45 14.03
N GLU A 104 11.11 -6.29 14.59
CA GLU A 104 12.53 -6.34 14.29
C GLU A 104 12.88 -7.68 13.66
N PHE A 105 13.63 -7.65 12.55
CA PHE A 105 14.10 -8.83 11.83
C PHE A 105 15.62 -8.90 11.94
N ASN A 106 16.12 -9.18 13.16
CA ASN A 106 17.54 -9.07 13.51
C ASN A 106 18.46 -10.05 12.76
N GLU A 107 17.90 -11.15 12.26
CA GLU A 107 18.64 -12.19 11.51
C GLU A 107 18.73 -11.90 10.01
N LEU A 108 18.03 -10.86 9.52
CA LEU A 108 17.99 -10.49 8.12
C LEU A 108 18.90 -9.30 7.80
N THR A 109 19.34 -9.21 6.55
CA THR A 109 20.02 -7.99 6.07
C THR A 109 19.07 -6.80 6.15
N LYS A 110 19.59 -5.57 6.26
CA LYS A 110 18.74 -4.35 6.27
C LYS A 110 17.77 -4.29 5.08
N ARG A 111 18.20 -4.77 3.91
CA ARG A 111 17.40 -4.84 2.69
C ARG A 111 16.26 -5.84 2.85
N ASP A 112 16.56 -7.05 3.33
CA ASP A 112 15.55 -8.10 3.48
C ASP A 112 14.59 -7.79 4.65
N SER A 113 15.07 -7.20 5.75
CA SER A 113 14.20 -6.69 6.82
C SER A 113 13.23 -5.62 6.31
N LYS A 114 13.67 -4.76 5.38
CA LYS A 114 12.79 -3.78 4.72
C LYS A 114 11.74 -4.47 3.87
N GLN A 115 12.16 -5.40 3.01
CA GLN A 115 11.27 -6.17 2.14
C GLN A 115 10.20 -6.92 2.95
N MET A 116 10.59 -7.54 4.07
CA MET A 116 9.69 -8.22 4.99
C MET A 116 8.68 -7.27 5.63
N ARG A 117 9.09 -6.08 6.09
CA ARG A 117 8.16 -5.08 6.63
C ARG A 117 7.16 -4.59 5.58
N GLU A 118 7.60 -4.38 4.34
CA GLU A 118 6.71 -3.98 3.22
C GLU A 118 5.72 -5.10 2.88
N GLY A 119 6.16 -6.37 2.87
CA GLY A 119 5.25 -7.51 2.72
C GLY A 119 4.23 -7.62 3.86
N PHE A 120 4.65 -7.38 5.10
CA PHE A 120 3.77 -7.39 6.27
C PHE A 120 2.77 -6.21 6.24
N GLU A 121 3.20 -5.03 5.78
CA GLU A 121 2.31 -3.89 5.51
C GLU A 121 1.24 -4.25 4.47
N SER A 122 1.62 -4.90 3.37
CA SER A 122 0.65 -5.39 2.38
C SER A 122 -0.33 -6.39 2.97
N TYR A 123 0.16 -7.34 3.77
CA TYR A 123 -0.67 -8.31 4.48
C TYR A 123 -1.69 -7.64 5.39
N LEU A 124 -1.29 -6.67 6.21
CA LEU A 124 -2.22 -5.94 7.09
C LEU A 124 -3.28 -5.15 6.29
N LEU A 125 -2.88 -4.49 5.21
CA LEU A 125 -3.81 -3.76 4.35
C LEU A 125 -4.87 -4.69 3.75
N TRP A 126 -4.45 -5.86 3.24
CA TRP A 126 -5.36 -6.85 2.69
C TRP A 126 -6.28 -7.43 3.77
N ARG A 127 -5.75 -7.78 4.95
CA ARG A 127 -6.55 -8.26 6.09
C ARG A 127 -7.60 -7.25 6.53
N TYR A 128 -7.25 -5.96 6.56
CA TYR A 128 -8.21 -4.90 6.82
C TYR A 128 -9.31 -4.88 5.77
N ARG A 129 -8.96 -4.96 4.48
CA ARG A 129 -9.95 -4.97 3.39
C ARG A 129 -10.87 -6.18 3.45
N LEU A 130 -10.36 -7.38 3.76
CA LEU A 130 -11.19 -8.57 3.97
C LEU A 130 -12.20 -8.40 5.13
N GLU A 131 -11.78 -7.76 6.22
CA GLU A 131 -12.65 -7.54 7.39
C GLU A 131 -13.64 -6.39 7.21
N LYS A 132 -13.23 -5.30 6.55
CA LYS A 132 -14.04 -4.07 6.40
C LYS A 132 -14.85 -4.03 5.09
N GLY A 133 -14.37 -4.71 4.05
CA GLY A 133 -14.94 -4.70 2.70
C GLY A 133 -14.42 -3.57 1.79
N GLU A 134 -13.54 -2.69 2.29
CA GLU A 134 -13.00 -1.52 1.58
C GLU A 134 -11.60 -1.17 2.07
N SER A 135 -10.88 -0.34 1.32
CA SER A 135 -9.54 0.12 1.69
C SER A 135 -9.57 1.25 2.72
N THR A 136 -8.42 1.47 3.36
CA THR A 136 -8.20 2.67 4.16
C THR A 136 -8.27 3.92 3.29
N LEU A 137 -8.61 5.07 3.87
CA LEU A 137 -8.83 6.32 3.11
C LEU A 137 -7.55 7.02 2.64
N CYS A 138 -6.38 6.60 3.10
CA CYS A 138 -5.10 7.27 2.83
C CYS A 138 -3.99 6.34 2.30
N ASN A 139 -4.26 5.05 2.06
CA ASN A 139 -3.34 4.16 1.32
C ASN A 139 -3.67 4.10 -0.18
N PHE A 140 -2.85 3.41 -0.98
CA PHE A 140 -3.06 3.17 -2.42
C PHE A 140 -3.18 4.41 -3.32
N GLY A 141 -2.85 5.60 -2.80
CA GLY A 141 -3.07 6.86 -3.51
C GLY A 141 -4.46 7.45 -3.31
N ARG A 142 -5.29 6.85 -2.45
CA ARG A 142 -6.59 7.39 -2.06
C ARG A 142 -6.44 8.74 -1.35
N PHE A 143 -7.42 9.61 -1.58
CA PHE A 143 -7.41 10.97 -1.06
C PHE A 143 -8.83 11.52 -0.86
N HIS A 144 -8.96 12.64 -0.15
CA HIS A 144 -10.28 13.25 0.08
C HIS A 144 -10.94 13.67 -1.26
N PRO A 145 -12.24 13.39 -1.49
CA PRO A 145 -12.94 13.71 -2.75
C PRO A 145 -12.93 15.20 -3.12
N GLN A 146 -12.87 16.10 -2.14
CA GLN A 146 -12.93 17.55 -2.37
C GLN A 146 -11.57 18.25 -2.37
N TYR A 147 -10.45 17.53 -2.39
CA TYR A 147 -9.12 18.15 -2.34
C TYR A 147 -8.19 17.49 -3.35
N PHE A 148 -7.18 18.21 -3.82
CA PHE A 148 -6.03 17.62 -4.48
C PHE A 148 -4.82 17.62 -3.54
N LYS A 149 -3.95 16.61 -3.69
CA LYS A 149 -2.88 16.35 -2.73
C LYS A 149 -1.65 17.22 -2.99
N SER A 150 -1.01 17.71 -1.93
CA SER A 150 0.33 18.30 -2.02
C SER A 150 1.35 17.31 -2.58
N SER A 151 2.27 17.82 -3.41
CA SER A 151 3.45 17.10 -3.86
C SER A 151 4.58 17.15 -2.82
N SER A 152 5.80 16.79 -3.22
CA SER A 152 6.98 17.03 -2.39
C SER A 152 7.31 18.52 -2.31
N ARG A 153 8.11 18.91 -1.30
CA ARG A 153 8.72 20.24 -1.17
C ARG A 153 9.46 20.65 -2.43
N SER A 154 10.22 19.71 -3.00
CA SER A 154 11.06 19.96 -4.17
C SER A 154 10.27 20.34 -5.43
N SER A 155 9.03 19.86 -5.59
CA SER A 155 8.17 20.26 -6.71
C SER A 155 7.29 21.48 -6.40
N GLY A 156 7.24 21.94 -5.15
CA GLY A 156 6.59 23.20 -4.75
C GLY A 156 5.06 23.22 -4.85
N ARG A 157 4.40 22.17 -5.37
CA ARG A 157 2.95 22.14 -5.54
C ARG A 157 2.25 21.80 -4.22
N ARG A 158 1.57 22.80 -3.66
CA ARG A 158 0.64 22.64 -2.53
C ARG A 158 -0.68 22.06 -3.01
N GLY A 159 -1.26 21.21 -2.18
CA GLY A 159 -2.63 20.74 -2.31
C GLY A 159 -3.60 21.75 -1.70
N ASP A 160 -4.83 21.76 -2.19
CA ASP A 160 -5.89 22.64 -1.73
C ASP A 160 -7.26 21.98 -1.97
N ARG A 161 -8.32 22.63 -1.49
CA ARG A 161 -9.69 22.28 -1.81
C ARG A 161 -9.94 22.49 -3.31
N LEU A 162 -10.64 21.54 -3.92
CA LEU A 162 -11.12 21.62 -5.29
C LEU A 162 -12.27 22.62 -5.39
N SER A 163 -12.55 23.10 -6.60
CA SER A 163 -13.77 23.89 -6.83
C SER A 163 -15.03 23.03 -6.61
N GLU A 164 -16.18 23.66 -6.38
CA GLU A 164 -17.43 22.94 -6.05
C GLU A 164 -17.88 21.94 -7.14
N ASP A 165 -17.50 22.18 -8.39
CA ASP A 165 -17.83 21.34 -9.54
C ASP A 165 -16.81 20.22 -9.81
N GLU A 166 -15.72 20.15 -9.03
CA GLU A 166 -14.63 19.20 -9.21
C GLU A 166 -14.62 18.13 -8.11
N ILE A 167 -14.39 16.89 -8.52
CA ILE A 167 -14.22 15.75 -7.60
C ILE A 167 -12.89 15.07 -7.87
N ASN A 168 -12.12 14.86 -6.81
CA ASN A 168 -10.95 14.01 -6.83
C ASN A 168 -11.38 12.56 -7.00
N ILE A 169 -11.11 12.01 -8.18
CA ILE A 169 -11.40 10.63 -8.53
C ILE A 169 -10.72 9.61 -7.62
N SER A 170 -9.61 9.97 -6.95
CA SER A 170 -8.93 9.13 -5.96
C SER A 170 -9.66 9.04 -4.62
N GLY A 171 -10.75 9.80 -4.44
CA GLY A 171 -11.69 9.64 -3.33
C GLY A 171 -12.85 8.70 -3.61
N GLY A 172 -12.86 8.04 -4.77
CA GLY A 172 -13.93 7.13 -5.19
C GLY A 172 -14.00 5.80 -4.40
N PRO A 173 -14.91 4.90 -4.79
CA PRO A 173 -15.11 3.62 -4.10
C PRO A 173 -13.92 2.66 -4.29
N SER A 174 -13.62 1.89 -3.25
CA SER A 174 -12.68 0.77 -3.33
C SER A 174 -13.25 -0.39 -4.16
N LEU A 175 -12.37 -1.19 -4.73
CA LEU A 175 -12.76 -2.51 -5.23
C LEU A 175 -12.96 -3.49 -4.07
N PRO A 176 -13.82 -4.51 -4.24
CA PRO A 176 -13.88 -5.63 -3.31
C PRO A 176 -12.49 -6.24 -3.10
N PRO A 177 -12.15 -6.65 -1.86
CA PRO A 177 -10.92 -7.37 -1.61
C PRO A 177 -10.88 -8.69 -2.40
N LEU A 178 -9.70 -9.05 -2.90
CA LEU A 178 -9.51 -10.38 -3.45
C LEU A 178 -9.49 -11.40 -2.31
N ASN A 179 -10.14 -12.56 -2.50
CA ASN A 179 -10.14 -13.64 -1.51
C ASN A 179 -9.03 -14.65 -1.82
N LEU A 180 -8.50 -15.30 -0.79
CA LEU A 180 -7.52 -16.36 -0.99
C LEU A 180 -8.19 -17.58 -1.63
N LYS A 181 -7.76 -17.92 -2.85
CA LYS A 181 -8.21 -19.10 -3.57
C LYS A 181 -7.15 -19.56 -4.56
N GLY A 182 -6.99 -20.88 -4.68
CA GLY A 182 -5.96 -21.46 -5.52
C GLY A 182 -4.56 -21.18 -4.97
N SER A 183 -3.54 -21.40 -5.79
CA SER A 183 -2.15 -21.12 -5.46
C SER A 183 -1.56 -20.09 -6.43
N PRO A 184 -0.50 -19.34 -6.07
CA PRO A 184 0.01 -18.23 -6.89
C PRO A 184 0.34 -18.54 -8.35
N CYS A 185 0.71 -19.78 -8.67
CA CYS A 185 1.00 -20.21 -10.04
C CYS A 185 -0.24 -20.65 -10.82
N ASN A 186 -1.38 -20.87 -10.18
CA ASN A 186 -2.60 -21.31 -10.85
C ASN A 186 -3.16 -20.23 -11.78
N ALA A 187 -3.90 -20.68 -12.80
CA ALA A 187 -4.60 -19.80 -13.74
C ALA A 187 -5.81 -19.09 -13.12
N ASP A 188 -6.33 -19.60 -12.00
CA ASP A 188 -7.51 -19.09 -11.28
C ASP A 188 -7.16 -18.46 -9.92
N TRP A 189 -5.89 -18.14 -9.69
CA TRP A 189 -5.42 -17.62 -8.40
C TRP A 189 -6.16 -16.33 -8.01
N MET A 190 -6.73 -16.35 -6.79
CA MET A 190 -7.59 -15.31 -6.21
C MET A 190 -8.81 -14.95 -7.06
N ASP A 191 -9.38 -15.94 -7.77
CA ASP A 191 -10.56 -15.78 -8.65
C ASP A 191 -10.35 -14.80 -9.82
N LEU A 192 -9.11 -14.63 -10.25
CA LEU A 192 -8.76 -13.84 -11.43
C LEU A 192 -8.47 -14.73 -12.64
N ASP A 193 -8.81 -14.23 -13.84
CA ASP A 193 -8.59 -14.94 -15.12
C ASP A 193 -7.17 -14.69 -15.65
N TRP A 194 -6.19 -15.38 -15.09
CA TRP A 194 -4.79 -15.25 -15.49
C TRP A 194 -4.54 -15.91 -16.86
N LYS A 195 -3.98 -15.15 -17.80
CA LYS A 195 -3.51 -15.64 -19.10
C LYS A 195 -1.99 -15.85 -19.07
N GLY A 196 -1.53 -16.99 -19.59
CA GLY A 196 -0.12 -17.43 -19.53
C GLY A 196 0.07 -18.63 -18.60
N PRO A 197 1.31 -18.93 -18.14
CA PRO A 197 2.55 -18.21 -18.44
C PRO A 197 2.94 -18.19 -19.91
N ILE A 198 3.63 -17.12 -20.32
CA ILE A 198 4.41 -17.06 -21.57
C ILE A 198 5.81 -16.49 -21.28
N PRO A 199 6.83 -16.79 -22.10
CA PRO A 199 8.16 -16.21 -21.92
C PRO A 199 8.14 -14.67 -21.92
N LEU A 200 8.75 -14.05 -20.91
CA LEU A 200 8.90 -12.60 -20.80
C LEU A 200 10.01 -12.11 -21.76
N THR A 201 9.66 -12.05 -23.03
CA THR A 201 10.55 -11.62 -24.12
C THR A 201 9.99 -10.40 -24.85
N LYS A 202 10.80 -9.78 -25.72
CA LYS A 202 10.39 -8.60 -26.47
C LYS A 202 9.11 -8.89 -27.27
N GLY A 203 8.06 -8.09 -27.02
CA GLY A 203 6.78 -8.23 -27.69
C GLY A 203 5.74 -9.08 -26.97
N CYS A 204 6.07 -9.70 -25.81
CA CYS A 204 5.12 -10.51 -25.03
C CYS A 204 3.85 -9.74 -24.62
N GLY A 205 3.93 -8.42 -24.45
CA GLY A 205 2.76 -7.57 -24.15
C GLY A 205 1.92 -7.19 -25.38
N GLY A 206 2.16 -7.79 -26.55
CA GLY A 206 1.44 -7.49 -27.79
C GLY A 206 -0.07 -7.66 -27.65
N ASP A 207 -0.49 -8.82 -27.15
CA ASP A 207 -1.91 -9.18 -26.99
C ASP A 207 -2.62 -8.38 -25.89
N CYS A 208 -1.87 -7.79 -24.95
CA CYS A 208 -2.44 -6.94 -23.90
C CYS A 208 -2.87 -5.56 -24.42
N GLY A 209 -2.32 -5.11 -25.56
CA GLY A 209 -2.51 -3.74 -26.03
C GLY A 209 -2.16 -2.69 -24.97
N ASN A 210 -2.91 -1.59 -24.92
CA ASN A 210 -2.77 -0.57 -23.86
C ASN A 210 -3.67 -0.84 -22.64
N SER A 211 -4.13 -2.07 -22.47
CA SER A 211 -5.07 -2.40 -21.40
C SER A 211 -4.41 -2.26 -20.02
N PRO A 212 -5.13 -1.73 -19.03
CA PRO A 212 -4.71 -1.81 -17.64
C PRO A 212 -4.83 -3.25 -17.14
N GLY A 213 -4.07 -3.56 -16.09
CA GLY A 213 -4.25 -4.82 -15.38
C GLY A 213 -3.10 -5.18 -14.46
N LEU A 214 -3.12 -6.46 -14.07
CA LEU A 214 -2.21 -7.08 -13.14
C LEU A 214 -1.30 -8.05 -13.89
N TYR A 215 -0.10 -8.29 -13.37
CA TYR A 215 0.83 -9.28 -13.91
C TYR A 215 1.62 -9.95 -12.77
N LYS A 216 2.00 -11.20 -13.00
CA LYS A 216 2.93 -11.96 -12.16
C LYS A 216 4.06 -12.50 -13.02
N ILE A 217 5.29 -12.31 -12.55
CA ILE A 217 6.52 -12.83 -13.18
C ILE A 217 6.97 -14.05 -12.38
N MET A 218 7.34 -15.10 -13.10
CA MET A 218 7.59 -16.43 -12.55
C MET A 218 8.91 -17.01 -13.06
N PHE A 219 9.50 -17.88 -12.25
CA PHE A 219 10.57 -18.79 -12.66
C PHE A 219 10.11 -20.22 -12.39
N GLY A 220 9.70 -20.94 -13.44
CA GLY A 220 9.00 -22.23 -13.28
C GLY A 220 7.78 -22.06 -12.38
N ASP A 221 7.70 -22.88 -11.32
CA ASP A 221 6.58 -22.88 -10.37
C ASP A 221 6.73 -21.89 -9.20
N GLU A 222 7.55 -20.83 -9.33
CA GLU A 222 7.67 -19.78 -8.31
C GLU A 222 7.29 -18.40 -8.87
N VAL A 223 6.31 -17.74 -8.24
CA VAL A 223 6.05 -16.30 -8.45
C VAL A 223 7.13 -15.48 -7.76
N VAL A 224 7.86 -14.70 -8.53
CA VAL A 224 9.01 -13.90 -8.04
C VAL A 224 8.76 -12.40 -8.02
N TYR A 225 7.72 -11.93 -8.71
CA TYR A 225 7.29 -10.53 -8.71
C TYR A 225 5.81 -10.41 -9.08
N ILE A 226 5.10 -9.50 -8.42
CA ILE A 226 3.71 -9.15 -8.72
C ILE A 226 3.65 -7.65 -8.98
N GLY A 227 2.90 -7.24 -9.99
CA GLY A 227 2.64 -5.82 -10.18
C GLY A 227 1.39 -5.48 -10.96
N GLN A 228 1.17 -4.18 -11.10
CA GLN A 228 0.08 -3.61 -11.89
C GLN A 228 0.60 -2.59 -12.92
N SER A 229 -0.23 -2.30 -13.91
CA SER A 229 -0.03 -1.12 -14.76
C SER A 229 -1.33 -0.61 -15.36
N SER A 230 -1.38 0.69 -15.65
CA SER A 230 -2.36 1.27 -16.57
C SER A 230 -2.11 0.88 -18.03
N SER A 231 -0.91 0.37 -18.37
CA SER A 231 -0.57 -0.16 -19.69
C SER A 231 0.34 -1.39 -19.54
N LEU A 232 -0.27 -2.58 -19.58
CA LEU A 232 0.47 -3.83 -19.47
C LEU A 232 1.56 -3.95 -20.53
N LYS A 233 1.29 -3.60 -21.80
CA LYS A 233 2.31 -3.63 -22.87
C LYS A 233 3.55 -2.79 -22.54
N SER A 234 3.35 -1.55 -22.09
CA SER A 234 4.46 -0.67 -21.72
C SER A 234 5.25 -1.25 -20.54
N ARG A 235 4.55 -1.74 -19.51
CA ARG A 235 5.17 -2.27 -18.32
C ARG A 235 5.93 -3.57 -18.55
N LEU A 236 5.39 -4.48 -19.35
CA LEU A 236 6.06 -5.73 -19.71
C LEU A 236 7.32 -5.48 -20.53
N ASN A 237 7.28 -4.56 -21.50
CA ASN A 237 8.48 -4.14 -22.23
C ASN A 237 9.56 -3.55 -21.30
N SER A 238 9.17 -2.84 -20.24
CA SER A 238 10.13 -2.38 -19.23
C SER A 238 10.78 -3.52 -18.45
N HIS A 239 10.04 -4.61 -18.15
CA HIS A 239 10.61 -5.76 -17.43
C HIS A 239 11.47 -6.67 -18.30
N VAL A 240 11.22 -6.73 -19.62
CA VAL A 240 12.10 -7.45 -20.57
C VAL A 240 13.54 -6.92 -20.51
N ASN A 241 13.72 -5.64 -20.18
CA ASN A 241 15.04 -5.00 -20.13
C ASN A 241 15.72 -5.11 -18.75
N LYS A 242 15.14 -5.81 -17.77
CA LYS A 242 15.72 -5.96 -16.43
C LYS A 242 16.60 -7.21 -16.35
N ASN A 243 17.60 -7.15 -15.49
CA ASN A 243 18.49 -8.29 -15.23
C ASN A 243 17.85 -9.31 -14.28
N TRP A 244 17.02 -10.18 -14.83
CA TRP A 244 16.47 -11.36 -14.13
C TRP A 244 17.53 -12.47 -14.02
N GLU A 245 17.57 -13.20 -12.89
CA GLU A 245 18.55 -14.29 -12.66
C GLU A 245 18.19 -15.61 -13.38
N GLY A 246 17.44 -15.55 -14.48
CA GLY A 246 16.95 -16.73 -15.20
C GLY A 246 16.13 -16.35 -16.42
N ASP A 247 15.36 -17.30 -16.95
CA ASP A 247 14.41 -17.09 -18.04
C ASP A 247 13.01 -16.85 -17.47
N PRO A 248 12.60 -15.58 -17.25
CA PRO A 248 11.32 -15.29 -16.63
C PRO A 248 10.15 -15.58 -17.57
N GLU A 249 9.07 -16.09 -16.98
CA GLU A 249 7.76 -16.15 -17.61
C GLU A 249 6.82 -15.12 -16.99
N VAL A 250 5.78 -14.74 -17.71
CA VAL A 250 4.78 -13.80 -17.24
C VAL A 250 3.37 -14.31 -17.48
N ALA A 251 2.51 -14.13 -16.49
CA ALA A 251 1.08 -14.26 -16.64
C ALA A 251 0.42 -12.90 -16.34
N VAL A 252 -0.68 -12.60 -17.04
CA VAL A 252 -1.37 -11.31 -16.98
C VAL A 252 -2.85 -11.51 -16.68
N CYS A 253 -3.45 -10.54 -15.99
CA CYS A 253 -4.90 -10.42 -15.82
C CYS A 253 -5.29 -9.02 -16.26
N MET A 254 -5.95 -8.90 -17.41
CA MET A 254 -6.48 -7.63 -17.91
C MET A 254 -7.73 -7.24 -17.13
N THR A 255 -7.91 -5.96 -16.91
CA THR A 255 -9.07 -5.40 -16.19
C THR A 255 -9.87 -4.47 -17.11
N ASP A 256 -10.99 -3.95 -16.60
CA ASP A 256 -11.74 -2.88 -17.28
C ASP A 256 -10.84 -1.66 -17.57
N VAL A 257 -11.06 -1.03 -18.73
CA VAL A 257 -10.36 0.19 -19.16
C VAL A 257 -10.67 1.39 -18.26
N GLU A 258 -11.78 1.36 -17.52
CA GLU A 258 -12.17 2.44 -16.59
C GLU A 258 -11.56 2.29 -15.18
N ILE A 259 -10.84 1.20 -14.91
CA ILE A 259 -10.24 0.96 -13.60
C ILE A 259 -9.32 2.13 -13.20
N ARG A 260 -9.40 2.55 -11.95
CA ARG A 260 -8.58 3.64 -11.43
C ARG A 260 -7.24 3.11 -10.92
N GLU A 261 -6.21 3.96 -10.96
CA GLU A 261 -4.87 3.57 -10.51
C GLU A 261 -4.84 3.10 -9.05
N TYR A 262 -5.58 3.77 -8.15
CA TYR A 262 -5.66 3.33 -6.75
C TYR A 262 -6.34 1.97 -6.59
N GLN A 263 -7.26 1.61 -7.49
CA GLN A 263 -7.93 0.32 -7.52
C GLN A 263 -7.00 -0.79 -8.04
N LEU A 264 -6.10 -0.46 -8.97
CA LEU A 264 -5.02 -1.37 -9.38
C LEU A 264 -4.02 -1.60 -8.24
N HIS A 265 -3.63 -0.55 -7.52
CA HIS A 265 -2.76 -0.68 -6.32
C HIS A 265 -3.42 -1.52 -5.22
N GLU A 266 -4.72 -1.38 -5.04
CA GLU A 266 -5.53 -2.21 -4.16
C GLU A 266 -5.36 -3.70 -4.50
N TRP A 267 -5.66 -4.11 -5.73
CA TRP A 267 -5.53 -5.53 -6.12
C TRP A 267 -4.08 -6.03 -6.19
N GLU A 268 -3.14 -5.19 -6.63
CA GLU A 268 -1.70 -5.52 -6.55
C GLU A 268 -1.30 -5.86 -5.11
N ASN A 269 -1.72 -5.03 -4.15
CA ASN A 269 -1.45 -5.26 -2.74
C ASN A 269 -2.08 -6.56 -2.24
N ASP A 270 -3.33 -6.83 -2.59
CA ASP A 270 -4.03 -8.06 -2.19
C ASP A 270 -3.32 -9.31 -2.72
N LEU A 271 -2.80 -9.29 -3.95
CA LEU A 271 -2.03 -10.38 -4.53
C LEU A 271 -0.69 -10.58 -3.80
N ILE A 272 0.05 -9.50 -3.53
CA ILE A 272 1.29 -9.56 -2.75
C ILE A 272 1.01 -10.12 -1.35
N ALA A 273 -0.09 -9.69 -0.73
CA ALA A 273 -0.52 -10.15 0.58
C ALA A 273 -0.96 -11.62 0.57
N GLY A 274 -1.68 -12.06 -0.46
CA GLY A 274 -2.07 -13.46 -0.67
C GLY A 274 -0.84 -14.35 -0.74
N PHE A 275 0.14 -13.99 -1.57
CA PHE A 275 1.43 -14.68 -1.60
C PHE A 275 2.14 -14.66 -0.24
N PHE A 276 2.21 -13.48 0.41
CA PHE A 276 2.83 -13.36 1.73
C PHE A 276 2.17 -14.26 2.77
N SER A 277 0.84 -14.41 2.73
CA SER A 277 0.10 -15.23 3.68
C SER A 277 0.37 -16.73 3.56
N GLU A 278 0.68 -17.22 2.35
CA GLU A 278 1.01 -18.62 2.11
C GLU A 278 2.49 -18.92 2.42
N TYR A 279 3.39 -18.02 2.05
CA TYR A 279 4.84 -18.27 2.08
C TYR A 279 5.58 -17.58 3.23
N ASN A 280 4.90 -16.74 4.02
CA ASN A 280 5.48 -15.92 5.09
C ASN A 280 6.67 -15.05 4.63
N ARG A 281 6.68 -14.66 3.36
CA ARG A 281 7.67 -13.78 2.74
C ARG A 281 7.07 -13.12 1.50
N PRO A 282 7.53 -11.93 1.10
CA PRO A 282 7.15 -11.37 -0.19
C PRO A 282 7.83 -12.15 -1.35
N PRO A 283 7.35 -12.02 -2.60
CA PRO A 283 8.05 -12.56 -3.77
C PRO A 283 9.51 -12.06 -3.84
N LYS A 284 10.41 -12.90 -4.35
CA LYS A 284 11.88 -12.69 -4.27
C LYS A 284 12.33 -11.29 -4.68
N TYR A 285 11.77 -10.75 -5.76
CA TYR A 285 12.10 -9.43 -6.31
C TYR A 285 11.09 -8.34 -5.97
N GLN A 286 10.06 -8.63 -5.18
CA GLN A 286 9.06 -7.65 -4.77
C GLN A 286 9.72 -6.52 -3.96
N PHE A 287 9.37 -5.26 -4.19
CA PHE A 287 9.98 -4.11 -3.51
C PHE A 287 11.50 -3.95 -3.70
N LYS A 288 12.11 -4.70 -4.63
CA LYS A 288 13.50 -4.52 -5.07
C LYS A 288 13.53 -3.77 -6.39
N ASN A 289 14.49 -2.85 -6.51
CA ASN A 289 14.87 -2.30 -7.80
C ASN A 289 15.84 -3.31 -8.43
N LEU A 290 15.40 -3.94 -9.52
CA LEU A 290 16.29 -4.66 -10.42
C LEU A 290 16.89 -3.63 -11.37
N GLU A 291 18.21 -3.73 -11.56
CA GLU A 291 18.97 -2.96 -12.55
C GLU A 291 18.67 -3.45 -13.97
#